data_AF-A0A7J8XVP1-F1
#
_entry.id   AF-A0A7J8XVP1-F1
#
_cell.length_a   1.000
_cell.length_b   1.000
_cell.length_c   1.000
_cell.angle_alpha   90.00
_cell.angle_beta   90.00
_cell.angle_gamma   90.00
#
_symmetry.space_group_name_H-M   'P 1'
#
loop_
_entity.id
_entity.type
_entity.pdbx_description
1 polymer ?
#
loop_
_entity_poly.entity_id
_entity_poly.type
_entity_poly.pdbx_seq_one_letter_code
_entity_poly.pdbx_strand_id
1 'polypeptide(L)'
;MEPNQVDARVEPPYPPDYELKALHEIAAELGKKDWNFSENPCNNKSSWFTPPPAHGSQAINNSTVTCNCSFANGECHIVVMYVLLVLRI
;
A
#
# COMPACT_ATOMS: atom_id res chain seq x y z
N MET A 1 25.95 31.77 -2.78
CA MET A 1 24.76 31.71 -3.67
C MET A 1 24.23 30.30 -3.55
N GLU A 2 23.15 30.14 -2.80
CA GLU A 2 22.32 28.93 -2.84
C GLU A 2 21.74 28.75 -4.25
N PRO A 3 21.24 27.55 -4.56
CA PRO A 3 19.79 27.49 -4.61
C PRO A 3 19.24 26.37 -3.73
N ASN A 4 18.46 26.78 -2.72
CA ASN A 4 17.24 26.14 -2.24
C ASN A 4 16.84 24.91 -3.07
N GLN A 5 17.10 23.71 -2.57
CA GLN A 5 16.39 22.53 -3.02
C GLN A 5 15.28 22.29 -2.00
N VAL A 6 14.12 22.86 -2.33
CA VAL A 6 12.85 22.36 -1.82
C VAL A 6 12.85 20.84 -2.01
N ASP A 7 12.76 20.08 -0.91
CA ASP A 7 12.55 18.63 -0.96
C ASP A 7 11.17 18.39 -1.56
N ALA A 8 11.10 18.40 -2.88
CA ALA A 8 9.95 17.88 -3.60
C ALA A 8 9.95 16.39 -3.27
N ARG A 9 9.03 15.96 -2.40
CA ARG A 9 8.86 14.55 -2.00
C ARG A 9 8.99 13.66 -3.23
N VAL A 10 10.16 13.05 -3.42
CA VAL A 10 10.41 12.15 -4.55
C VAL A 10 9.47 10.96 -4.32
N GLU A 11 8.54 10.72 -5.24
CA GLU A 11 7.68 9.53 -5.13
C GLU A 11 8.60 8.29 -5.06
N PRO A 12 8.35 7.35 -4.13
CA PRO A 12 9.17 6.16 -4.01
C PRO A 12 9.11 5.35 -5.32
N PRO A 13 10.15 4.56 -5.65
CA PRO A 13 10.08 3.64 -6.77
C PRO A 13 8.99 2.60 -6.55
N TYR A 14 8.51 2.02 -7.65
CA TYR A 14 7.59 0.89 -7.58
C TYR A 14 8.29 -0.35 -7.02
N PRO A 15 7.58 -1.22 -6.30
CA PRO A 15 8.06 -2.55 -6.02
C PRO A 15 8.32 -3.34 -7.30
N PRO A 16 9.14 -4.41 -7.22
CA PRO A 16 9.29 -5.35 -8.32
C PRO A 16 7.95 -5.89 -8.84
N ASP A 17 7.88 -6.14 -10.14
CA ASP A 17 6.65 -6.60 -10.81
C ASP A 17 6.05 -7.88 -10.19
N TYR A 18 6.88 -8.76 -9.63
CA TYR A 18 6.41 -9.98 -8.97
C TYR A 18 5.62 -9.69 -7.69
N GLU A 19 5.95 -8.61 -6.96
CA GLU A 19 5.22 -8.19 -5.77
C GLU A 19 3.89 -7.53 -6.14
N LEU A 20 3.88 -6.72 -7.21
CA LEU A 20 2.66 -6.16 -7.76
C LEU A 20 1.72 -7.27 -8.25
N LYS A 21 2.24 -8.27 -8.95
CA LYS A 21 1.46 -9.43 -9.39
C LYS A 21 0.88 -10.21 -8.19
N ALA A 22 1.69 -10.45 -7.16
CA ALA A 22 1.22 -11.12 -5.96
C ALA A 22 0.09 -10.33 -5.27
N LEU A 23 0.19 -9.00 -5.18
CA LEU A 23 -0.89 -8.15 -4.67
C LEU A 23 -2.20 -8.29 -5.47
N HIS A 24 -2.11 -8.36 -6.81
CA HIS A 24 -3.28 -8.59 -7.66
C HIS A 24 -3.95 -9.93 -7.36
N GLU A 25 -3.16 -11.00 -7.24
CA GLU A 25 -3.64 -12.35 -6.93
C GLU A 25 -4.33 -12.39 -5.56
N ILE A 26 -3.71 -11.78 -4.54
CA ILE A 26 -4.27 -11.67 -3.19
C ILE A 26 -5.59 -10.90 -3.22
N ALA A 27 -5.67 -9.77 -3.92
CA ALA A 27 -6.91 -9.02 -4.01
C ALA A 27 -8.03 -9.80 -4.71
N ALA A 28 -7.70 -10.56 -5.76
CA ALA A 28 -8.65 -11.42 -6.46
C ALA A 28 -9.19 -12.52 -5.53
N GLU A 29 -8.30 -13.21 -4.81
CA GLU A 29 -8.66 -14.29 -3.87
C GLU A 29 -9.53 -13.77 -2.72
N LEU A 30 -9.21 -12.58 -2.21
CA LEU A 30 -9.92 -11.97 -1.09
C LEU A 30 -11.14 -11.15 -1.51
N GLY A 31 -11.42 -11.04 -2.81
CA GLY A 31 -12.50 -10.21 -3.34
C GLY A 31 -12.34 -8.72 -3.04
N LYS A 32 -11.10 -8.26 -2.85
CA LYS A 32 -10.75 -6.89 -2.48
C LYS A 32 -10.84 -5.97 -3.69
N LYS A 33 -11.66 -4.92 -3.59
CA LYS A 33 -11.99 -4.01 -4.73
C LYS A 33 -11.59 -2.56 -4.50
N ASP A 34 -11.12 -2.24 -3.29
CA ASP A 34 -10.77 -0.89 -2.86
C ASP A 34 -9.30 -0.52 -3.12
N TRP A 35 -8.47 -1.47 -3.56
CA TRP A 35 -7.09 -1.21 -3.98
C TRP A 35 -7.03 -0.65 -5.40
N ASN A 36 -6.30 0.45 -5.58
CA ASN A 36 -6.03 1.04 -6.88
C ASN A 36 -4.65 0.62 -7.37
N PHE A 37 -4.61 -0.41 -8.22
CA PHE A 37 -3.37 -0.93 -8.80
C PHE A 37 -2.68 0.02 -9.80
N SER A 38 -3.32 1.12 -10.18
CA SER A 38 -2.67 2.18 -10.96
C SER A 38 -1.82 3.12 -10.11
N GLU A 39 -1.88 3.00 -8.78
CA GLU A 39 -1.08 3.78 -7.84
C GLU A 39 0.06 2.96 -7.26
N ASN A 40 1.21 3.59 -7.04
CA ASN A 40 2.32 2.95 -6.32
C ASN A 40 1.87 2.58 -4.88
N PRO A 41 1.91 1.30 -4.46
CA PRO A 41 1.59 0.89 -3.09
C PRO A 41 2.49 1.50 -2.01
N CYS A 42 3.67 2.01 -2.38
CA CYS A 42 4.65 2.54 -1.45
C CYS A 42 4.55 4.05 -1.23
N ASN A 43 3.69 4.77 -1.96
CA ASN A 43 3.61 6.24 -1.89
C ASN A 43 2.67 6.77 -0.80
N ASN A 44 2.26 5.93 0.15
CA ASN A 44 1.33 6.27 1.25
C ASN A 44 -0.01 6.86 0.79
N LYS A 45 -0.47 6.58 -0.44
CA LYS A 45 -1.80 6.98 -0.92
C LYS A 45 -2.90 6.14 -0.27
N SER A 46 -4.08 6.74 -0.17
CA SER A 46 -5.22 6.20 0.57
C SER A 46 -5.81 4.92 -0.03
N SER A 47 -5.59 4.61 -1.31
CA SER A 47 -6.15 3.38 -1.90
C SER A 47 -5.59 2.11 -1.26
N TRP A 48 -4.37 2.18 -0.71
CA TRP A 48 -3.69 1.06 -0.03
C TRP A 48 -3.98 1.02 1.48
N PHE A 49 -4.77 1.97 1.98
CA PHE A 49 -5.21 2.08 3.37
C PHE A 49 -6.73 2.20 3.43
N THR A 50 -7.41 1.19 3.93
CA THR A 50 -8.84 1.32 4.21
C THR A 50 -9.01 2.11 5.53
N PRO A 51 -9.69 3.28 5.53
CA PRO A 51 -9.92 4.02 6.77
C PRO A 51 -10.80 3.23 7.75
N PRO A 52 -10.60 3.39 9.07
CA PRO A 52 -11.49 2.80 10.05
C PRO A 52 -12.94 3.22 9.77
N PRO A 53 -13.92 2.32 9.90
CA PRO A 53 -15.30 2.73 9.68
C PRO A 53 -15.68 3.85 10.66
N ALA A 54 -16.40 4.85 10.16
CA ALA A 54 -16.92 5.93 10.99
C ALA A 54 -17.83 5.35 12.08
N HIS A 55 -17.49 5.61 13.34
CA HIS A 55 -18.20 5.31 14.59
C HIS A 55 -19.36 4.30 14.52
N GLY A 56 -19.14 3.10 15.08
CA GLY A 56 -20.22 2.18 15.48
C GLY A 56 -20.09 0.75 14.98
N SER A 57 -19.14 0.45 14.09
CA SER A 57 -18.78 -0.92 13.74
C SER A 57 -17.39 -1.25 14.29
N GLN A 58 -17.32 -2.20 15.22
CA GLN A 58 -16.08 -2.79 15.76
C GLN A 58 -15.30 -3.63 14.73
N ALA A 59 -15.50 -3.39 13.43
CA ALA A 59 -14.75 -4.03 12.38
C ALA A 59 -13.64 -3.07 11.95
N ILE A 60 -12.44 -3.27 12.49
CA ILE A 60 -11.20 -2.65 12.01
C ILE A 60 -10.94 -3.15 10.58
N ASN A 61 -11.67 -2.62 9.60
CA ASN A 61 -11.55 -2.98 8.18
C ASN A 61 -10.27 -2.41 7.57
N ASN A 62 -9.18 -2.30 8.33
CA ASN A 62 -7.96 -1.71 7.83
C ASN A 62 -7.28 -2.77 6.95
N SER A 63 -7.14 -2.53 5.66
CA SER A 63 -6.12 -3.22 4.88
C SER A 63 -4.97 -2.26 4.68
N THR A 64 -3.76 -2.67 5.01
CA THR A 64 -2.56 -1.82 4.96
C THR A 64 -1.46 -2.57 4.23
N VAL A 65 -0.87 -1.91 3.24
CA VAL A 65 0.39 -2.33 2.60
C VAL A 65 1.47 -1.37 3.07
N THR A 66 2.57 -1.91 3.60
CA THR A 66 3.73 -1.15 4.05
C THR A 66 4.94 -1.56 3.24
N CYS A 67 5.64 -0.58 2.68
CA CYS A 67 6.90 -0.79 2.00
C CYS A 67 8.09 -0.37 2.86
N ASN A 68 9.22 -1.03 2.62
CA ASN A 68 10.52 -0.57 3.05
C ASN A 68 11.35 -0.27 1.79
N CYS A 69 11.82 0.97 1.68
CA CYS A 69 12.61 1.47 0.55
C CYS A 69 14.08 1.71 0.92
N SER A 70 14.50 1.22 2.08
CA SER A 70 15.87 1.35 2.59
C SER A 70 16.75 0.16 2.20
N PHE A 71 16.32 -0.65 1.21
CA PHE A 71 17.13 -1.74 0.70
C PHE A 71 18.31 -1.22 -0.14
N ALA A 72 19.32 -2.07 -0.31
CA ALA A 72 20.44 -1.76 -1.18
C ALA A 72 19.93 -1.44 -2.60
N ASN A 73 20.59 -0.52 -3.29
CA ASN A 73 20.23 -0.02 -4.64
C ASN A 73 18.97 0.86 -4.72
N GLY A 74 18.33 1.20 -3.59
CA GLY A 74 17.15 2.07 -3.59
C GLY A 74 15.87 1.36 -4.02
N GLU A 75 15.84 0.03 -3.96
CA GLU A 75 14.64 -0.76 -4.22
C GLU A 75 13.63 -0.65 -3.08
N CYS A 76 12.34 -0.55 -3.44
CA CYS A 76 11.23 -0.64 -2.49
C CYS A 76 10.66 -2.04 -2.53
N HIS A 77 10.49 -2.65 -1.35
CA HIS A 77 9.80 -3.93 -1.23
C HIS A 77 8.64 -3.81 -0.27
N ILE A 78 7.57 -4.53 -0.57
CA ILE A 78 6.44 -4.72 0.32
C ILE A 78 6.87 -5.66 1.44
N VAL A 79 6.88 -5.16 2.67
CA VAL A 79 7.35 -5.89 3.85
C VAL A 79 6.24 -6.30 4.79
N VAL A 80 5.13 -5.57 4.79
CA VAL A 80 3.96 -5.90 5.61
C VAL A 80 2.71 -5.72 4.78
N MET A 81 1.82 -6.70 4.88
CA MET A 81 0.47 -6.61 4.37
C MET A 81 -0.48 -7.09 5.47
N TYR A 82 -1.40 -6.22 5.88
CA TYR A 82 -2.49 -6.57 6.79
C TYR A 82 -3.79 -6.52 5.99
N VAL A 83 -4.58 -7.60 6.04
CA VAL A 83 -5.89 -7.67 5.39
C VAL A 83 -6.89 -8.26 6.38
N LEU A 84 -7.97 -7.52 6.66
CA LEU A 84 -9.07 -8.07 7.43
C LEU A 84 -9.96 -8.94 6.53
N LEU A 85 -10.03 -10.23 6.84
CA LEU A 85 -10.98 -11.14 6.22
C LEU A 85 -12.31 -11.06 6.96
N VAL A 86 -13.32 -10.42 6.34
CA VAL A 86 -14.69 -10.55 6.81
C VAL A 86 -15.21 -11.90 6.31
N LEU A 87 -15.10 -12.93 7.16
CA LEU A 87 -15.75 -14.21 6.90
C LEU A 87 -17.25 -13.96 6.75
N ARG A 88 -17.76 -14.06 5.51
CA ARG A 88 -19.20 -14.14 5.25
C ARG A 88 -19.62 -15.58 5.57
N ILE A 89 -19.85 -15.85 6.84
CA ILE A 89 -20.44 -17.10 7.34
C ILE A 89 -21.96 -17.00 7.24
#